data_AF-A0A970WMU1-F1
#
_entry.id   AF-A0A970WMU1-F1
#
_cell.length_a   1.000
_cell.length_b   1.000
_cell.length_c   1.000
_cell.angle_alpha   90.00
_cell.angle_beta   90.00
_cell.angle_gamma   90.00
#
_symmetry.space_group_name_H-M   'P 1'
#
loop_
_entity.id
_entity.type
_entity.pdbx_description
1 polymer ?
#
loop_
_entity_poly.entity_id
_entity_poly.type
_entity_poly.pdbx_seq_one_letter_code
_entity_poly.pdbx_strand_id
1 'polypeptide(L)'
;MNDSKPQSTLPKSEESTFRKLLSTLIEKRGDTPDWPHVLLPLLQGEFQARLKQRVWYTGARLLIDRDDKDPTDAKAGLEKSATRMLFKRCRDEASGCFTVGDRRFWLLSYEVPNFSNRSRQCADLVGLSDAGGVVVFECKLENPYSPLTSLIEGLDYLSCLVAEPNFGRLRDEFQQWRAKSGQLIPQGFEDVTPRSSASEVIVLGSPAYYAPYRQSRRGEGWGDLATLCERWQDQPKMGFAVTDFQSTSAAWIAS
;
A
#
# COMPACT_ATOMS: atom_id res chain seq x y z
N MET A 1 -41.76 -29.42 -33.93
CA MET A 1 -40.98 -29.84 -32.76
C MET A 1 -39.66 -29.10 -32.83
N ASN A 2 -39.47 -28.08 -31.99
CA ASN A 2 -38.25 -27.28 -31.94
C ASN A 2 -37.31 -27.91 -30.91
N ASP A 3 -36.27 -28.59 -31.39
CA ASP A 3 -35.17 -29.08 -30.57
C ASP A 3 -34.34 -27.88 -30.08
N SER A 4 -34.63 -27.45 -28.85
CA SER A 4 -33.81 -26.51 -28.13
C SER A 4 -32.56 -27.23 -27.65
N LYS A 5 -31.43 -27.04 -28.34
CA LYS A 5 -30.12 -27.49 -27.84
C LYS A 5 -29.81 -26.74 -26.54
N PRO A 6 -29.39 -27.43 -25.46
CA PRO A 6 -28.88 -26.76 -24.29
C PRO A 6 -27.59 -26.03 -24.67
N GLN A 7 -27.57 -24.71 -24.49
CA GLN A 7 -26.34 -23.93 -24.51
C GLN A 7 -25.48 -24.42 -23.34
N SER A 8 -24.44 -25.20 -23.64
CA SER A 8 -23.40 -25.49 -22.65
C SER A 8 -22.66 -24.18 -22.36
N THR A 9 -23.03 -23.52 -21.26
CA THR A 9 -22.17 -22.52 -20.64
C THR A 9 -21.03 -23.28 -19.95
N LEU A 10 -20.10 -23.80 -20.76
CA LEU A 10 -18.78 -24.14 -20.25
C LEU A 10 -18.23 -22.86 -19.61
N PRO A 11 -17.83 -22.88 -18.33
CA PRO A 11 -17.17 -21.73 -17.75
C PRO A 11 -15.98 -21.40 -18.66
N LYS A 12 -15.90 -20.15 -19.13
CA LYS A 12 -14.71 -19.66 -19.85
C LYS A 12 -13.52 -20.04 -18.98
N SER A 13 -12.67 -20.96 -19.45
CA SER A 13 -11.54 -21.41 -18.64
C SER A 13 -10.76 -20.17 -18.26
N GLU A 14 -10.67 -19.88 -16.96
CA GLU A 14 -9.81 -18.80 -16.49
C GLU A 14 -8.42 -19.07 -17.06
N GLU A 15 -7.92 -18.10 -17.83
CA GLU A 15 -6.61 -18.23 -18.46
C GLU A 15 -5.56 -18.42 -17.36
N SER A 16 -4.81 -19.52 -17.41
CA SER A 16 -3.88 -19.88 -16.34
C SER A 16 -2.86 -18.75 -16.12
N THR A 17 -2.42 -18.57 -14.88
CA THR A 17 -1.40 -17.55 -14.52
C THR A 17 -0.19 -17.63 -15.44
N PHE A 18 0.27 -18.84 -15.77
CA PHE A 18 1.37 -19.06 -16.72
C PHE A 18 1.08 -18.55 -18.14
N ARG A 19 -0.15 -18.65 -18.63
CA ARG A 19 -0.52 -18.16 -19.95
C ARG A 19 -0.59 -16.63 -19.98
N LYS A 20 -1.09 -15.99 -18.93
CA LYS A 20 -1.03 -14.51 -18.78
C LYS A 20 0.40 -13.98 -18.74
N LEU A 21 1.28 -14.66 -18.00
CA LEU A 21 2.70 -14.35 -17.95
C LEU A 21 3.35 -14.49 -19.33
N LEU A 22 3.08 -15.61 -20.02
CA LEU A 22 3.61 -15.85 -21.36
C LEU A 22 3.13 -14.78 -22.36
N SER A 23 1.84 -14.39 -22.32
CA SER A 23 1.31 -13.31 -23.16
C SER A 23 2.00 -11.98 -22.88
N THR A 24 2.20 -11.62 -21.61
CA THR A 24 2.91 -10.40 -21.20
C THR A 24 4.34 -10.39 -21.75
N LEU A 25 5.04 -11.52 -21.65
CA LEU A 25 6.40 -11.68 -22.17
C LEU A 25 6.44 -11.58 -23.71
N ILE A 26 5.46 -12.18 -24.40
CA ILE A 26 5.35 -12.14 -25.86
C ILE A 26 5.09 -10.71 -26.37
N GLU A 27 4.31 -9.92 -25.65
CA GLU A 27 4.01 -8.52 -26.02
C GLU A 27 5.23 -7.60 -25.90
N LYS A 28 6.20 -7.96 -25.07
CA LYS A 28 7.42 -7.17 -24.80
C LYS A 28 8.58 -7.47 -25.74
N ARG A 29 8.30 -7.94 -26.97
CA ARG A 29 9.31 -8.40 -27.97
C ARG A 29 10.59 -7.54 -27.97
N GLY A 30 11.72 -8.13 -27.57
CA GLY A 30 13.05 -7.50 -27.47
C GLY A 30 14.03 -8.33 -26.62
N ASP A 31 15.27 -7.85 -26.43
CA ASP A 31 16.36 -8.56 -25.74
C ASP A 31 16.24 -8.68 -24.22
N THR A 32 15.18 -8.17 -23.58
CA THR A 32 14.99 -8.38 -22.14
C THR A 32 13.52 -8.38 -21.73
N PRO A 33 12.90 -9.55 -21.53
CA PRO A 33 11.90 -9.66 -20.49
C PRO A 33 12.60 -9.52 -19.13
N ASP A 34 12.45 -8.36 -18.49
CA ASP A 34 12.96 -8.13 -17.15
C ASP A 34 12.02 -8.73 -16.08
N TRP A 35 12.54 -8.84 -14.85
CA TRP A 35 11.77 -9.41 -13.75
C TRP A 35 10.53 -8.58 -13.35
N PRO A 36 10.48 -7.22 -13.48
CA PRO A 36 9.25 -6.46 -13.26
C PRO A 36 8.07 -6.90 -14.12
N HIS A 37 8.30 -7.23 -15.39
CA HIS A 37 7.25 -7.70 -16.31
C HIS A 37 6.65 -9.07 -15.93
N VAL A 38 7.42 -9.92 -15.25
CA VAL A 38 6.93 -11.23 -14.75
C VAL A 38 6.31 -11.11 -13.38
N LEU A 39 6.92 -10.31 -12.50
CA LEU A 39 6.48 -10.20 -11.11
C LEU A 39 5.11 -9.52 -11.02
N LEU A 40 4.86 -8.51 -11.83
CA LEU A 40 3.67 -7.69 -11.70
C LEU A 40 2.36 -8.49 -11.88
N PRO A 41 2.18 -9.34 -12.94
CA PRO A 41 1.00 -10.18 -13.06
C PRO A 41 0.85 -11.21 -11.92
N LEU A 42 1.96 -11.69 -11.34
CA LEU A 42 1.93 -12.60 -10.19
C LEU A 42 1.40 -11.90 -8.94
N LEU A 43 1.94 -10.71 -8.63
CA LEU A 43 1.47 -9.89 -7.50
C LEU A 43 -0.01 -9.53 -7.66
N GLN A 44 -0.42 -9.16 -8.88
CA GLN A 44 -1.82 -8.90 -9.19
C GLN A 44 -2.71 -10.12 -8.95
N GLY A 45 -2.32 -11.28 -9.49
CA GLY A 45 -3.07 -12.52 -9.34
C GLY A 45 -3.28 -12.88 -7.87
N GLU A 46 -2.23 -12.78 -7.06
CA GLU A 46 -2.30 -13.04 -5.62
C GLU A 46 -3.15 -11.99 -4.90
N PHE A 47 -2.97 -10.70 -5.18
CA PHE A 47 -3.77 -9.64 -4.57
C PHE A 47 -5.27 -9.86 -4.82
N GLN A 48 -5.66 -10.14 -6.07
CA GLN A 48 -7.05 -10.43 -6.42
C GLN A 48 -7.55 -11.73 -5.77
N ALA A 49 -6.70 -12.75 -5.63
CA ALA A 49 -7.05 -13.95 -4.89
C ALA A 49 -7.33 -13.64 -3.41
N ARG A 50 -6.53 -12.78 -2.78
CA ARG A 50 -6.74 -12.33 -1.39
C ARG A 50 -8.04 -11.55 -1.21
N LEU A 51 -8.37 -10.63 -2.11
CA LEU A 51 -9.65 -9.91 -2.07
C LEU A 51 -10.86 -10.86 -2.08
N LYS A 52 -10.78 -11.99 -2.80
CA LYS A 52 -11.85 -12.99 -2.89
C LYS A 52 -12.02 -13.83 -1.61
N GLN A 53 -10.99 -13.95 -0.76
CA GLN A 53 -11.05 -14.79 0.44
C GLN A 53 -11.98 -14.23 1.54
N ARG A 54 -12.35 -12.94 1.47
CA ARG A 54 -13.31 -12.28 2.39
C ARG A 54 -13.02 -12.56 3.87
N VAL A 55 -11.75 -12.52 4.25
CA VAL A 55 -11.34 -12.76 5.64
C VAL A 55 -11.65 -11.52 6.49
N TRP A 56 -12.36 -11.73 7.60
CA TRP A 56 -12.80 -10.66 8.49
C TRP A 56 -11.71 -10.31 9.51
N TYR A 57 -11.55 -9.02 9.79
CA TYR A 57 -10.86 -8.59 11.00
C TYR A 57 -11.67 -8.93 12.25
N THR A 58 -11.22 -9.92 13.01
CA THR A 58 -11.69 -10.13 14.39
C THR A 58 -10.73 -9.39 15.35
N GLY A 59 -10.95 -8.10 15.57
CA GLY A 59 -10.02 -7.29 16.36
C GLY A 59 -10.45 -5.84 16.59
N ALA A 60 -9.58 -5.09 17.30
CA ALA A 60 -9.71 -3.67 17.64
C ALA A 60 -9.92 -2.75 16.42
N ARG A 61 -10.20 -1.47 16.66
CA ARG A 61 -10.38 -0.44 15.61
C ARG A 61 -9.21 -0.42 14.63
N LEU A 62 -9.50 -0.24 13.34
CA LEU A 62 -8.52 -0.04 12.27
C LEU A 62 -7.93 1.38 12.37
N LEU A 63 -8.78 2.37 12.58
CA LEU A 63 -8.38 3.75 12.85
C LEU A 63 -8.39 4.01 14.36
N ILE A 64 -7.23 3.78 14.98
CA ILE A 64 -7.03 4.08 16.39
C ILE A 64 -6.51 5.50 16.50
N ASP A 65 -7.21 6.29 17.30
CA ASP A 65 -6.73 7.58 17.78
C ASP A 65 -5.53 7.35 18.69
N ARG A 66 -4.37 7.85 18.29
CA ARG A 66 -3.12 7.71 19.02
C ARG A 66 -2.56 9.08 19.41
N ASP A 67 -3.42 10.09 19.46
CA ASP A 67 -3.05 11.47 19.77
C ASP A 67 -2.40 11.61 21.14
N ASP A 68 -2.84 10.78 22.10
CA ASP A 68 -2.35 10.75 23.47
C ASP A 68 -1.16 9.79 23.68
N LYS A 69 -0.69 9.10 22.63
CA LYS A 69 0.42 8.14 22.77
C LYS A 69 1.76 8.82 22.57
N ASP A 70 2.68 8.56 23.51
CA ASP A 70 4.07 8.99 23.38
C ASP A 70 4.74 8.32 22.16
N PRO A 71 5.17 9.09 21.14
CA PRO A 71 5.84 8.55 19.95
C PRO A 71 7.28 8.08 20.25
N THR A 72 7.84 8.47 21.40
CA THR A 72 9.22 8.18 21.81
C THR A 72 9.35 6.96 22.71
N ASP A 73 8.27 6.18 22.90
CA ASP A 73 8.30 4.95 23.70
C ASP A 73 9.51 4.07 23.35
N ALA A 74 10.49 4.06 24.25
CA ALA A 74 11.79 3.44 24.06
C ALA A 74 11.70 1.92 23.79
N LYS A 75 10.56 1.29 24.11
CA LYS A 75 10.33 -0.13 23.85
C LYS A 75 9.95 -0.44 22.39
N ALA A 76 9.59 0.55 21.60
CA ALA A 76 9.07 0.35 20.24
C ALA A 76 10.17 -0.04 19.21
N GLY A 77 11.45 0.16 19.53
CA GLY A 77 12.55 0.00 18.57
C GLY A 77 12.65 1.19 17.61
N LEU A 78 13.79 1.31 16.93
CA LEU A 78 14.15 2.51 16.15
C LEU A 78 13.19 2.78 14.99
N GLU A 79 12.85 1.77 14.20
CA GLU A 79 11.96 1.94 13.02
C GLU A 79 10.57 2.42 13.45
N LYS A 80 9.95 1.77 14.44
CA LYS A 80 8.63 2.18 14.93
C LYS A 80 8.65 3.56 15.55
N SER A 81 9.68 3.90 16.30
CA SER A 81 9.81 5.25 16.87
C SER A 81 9.93 6.30 15.76
N ALA A 82 10.72 6.05 14.72
CA ALA A 82 10.83 6.94 13.56
C ALA A 82 9.49 7.10 12.84
N THR A 83 8.75 6.02 12.60
CA THR A 83 7.41 6.04 12.00
C THR A 83 6.41 6.86 12.83
N ARG A 84 6.38 6.64 14.15
CA ARG A 84 5.52 7.38 15.09
C ARG A 84 5.85 8.87 15.10
N MET A 85 7.14 9.21 15.13
CA MET A 85 7.61 10.58 15.08
C MET A 85 7.25 11.25 13.76
N LEU A 86 7.39 10.55 12.64
CA LEU A 86 6.97 11.06 11.33
C LEU A 86 5.47 11.36 11.30
N PHE A 87 4.62 10.43 11.78
CA PHE A 87 3.18 10.65 11.87
C PHE A 87 2.83 11.88 12.71
N LYS A 88 3.42 11.98 13.91
CA LYS A 88 3.22 13.14 14.80
C LYS A 88 3.65 14.44 14.12
N ARG A 89 4.82 14.46 13.49
CA ARG A 89 5.33 15.64 12.80
C ARG A 89 4.43 16.08 11.66
N CYS A 90 3.95 15.15 10.84
CA CYS A 90 2.99 15.47 9.77
C CYS A 90 1.72 16.11 10.34
N ARG A 91 1.23 15.59 11.47
CA ARG A 91 0.08 16.15 12.18
C ARG A 91 0.33 17.57 12.68
N ASP A 92 1.44 17.79 13.35
CA ASP A 92 1.76 19.06 14.02
C ASP A 92 2.20 20.15 13.03
N GLU A 93 2.95 19.79 11.99
CA GLU A 93 3.64 20.74 11.09
C GLU A 93 3.03 20.82 9.68
N ALA A 94 2.27 19.81 9.25
CA ALA A 94 1.78 19.68 7.87
C ALA A 94 0.29 19.29 7.76
N SER A 95 -0.51 19.65 8.77
CA SER A 95 -1.96 19.39 8.82
C SER A 95 -2.34 17.91 8.63
N GLY A 96 -1.49 16.99 9.09
CA GLY A 96 -1.65 15.54 8.93
C GLY A 96 -1.23 15.00 7.56
N CYS A 97 -0.66 15.83 6.68
CA CYS A 97 -0.21 15.39 5.37
C CYS A 97 1.27 14.99 5.35
N PHE A 98 1.56 13.95 4.59
CA PHE A 98 2.90 13.60 4.14
C PHE A 98 2.99 13.80 2.62
N THR A 99 4.10 14.35 2.14
CA THR A 99 4.29 14.65 0.71
C THR A 99 5.34 13.73 0.10
N VAL A 100 5.08 13.15 -1.07
CA VAL A 100 6.09 12.40 -1.83
C VAL A 100 6.15 12.96 -3.24
N GLY A 101 7.28 13.59 -3.59
CA GLY A 101 7.37 14.39 -4.81
C GLY A 101 6.36 15.52 -4.80
N ASP A 102 5.44 15.52 -5.77
CA ASP A 102 4.34 16.46 -5.92
C ASP A 102 3.02 15.97 -5.32
N ARG A 103 2.96 14.73 -4.83
CA ARG A 103 1.75 14.09 -4.32
C ARG A 103 1.62 14.25 -2.82
N ARG A 104 0.41 14.60 -2.36
CA ARG A 104 0.07 14.70 -0.93
C ARG A 104 -0.78 13.53 -0.49
N PHE A 105 -0.48 13.03 0.69
CA PHE A 105 -1.19 11.92 1.32
C PHE A 105 -1.64 12.32 2.72
N TRP A 106 -2.90 12.13 3.05
CA TRP A 106 -3.41 12.39 4.39
C TRP A 106 -3.19 11.16 5.27
N LEU A 107 -2.30 11.27 6.26
CA LEU A 107 -2.04 10.18 7.20
C LEU A 107 -3.19 10.06 8.19
N LEU A 108 -3.76 8.87 8.31
CA LEU A 108 -4.89 8.57 9.18
C LEU A 108 -4.46 7.84 10.46
N SER A 109 -3.51 6.92 10.34
CA SER A 109 -3.08 6.10 11.47
C SER A 109 -1.70 5.48 11.22
N TYR A 110 -1.11 4.93 12.27
CA TYR A 110 0.14 4.17 12.24
C TYR A 110 -0.02 2.82 12.93
N GLU A 111 0.83 1.83 12.66
CA GLU A 111 0.72 0.48 13.25
C GLU A 111 -0.70 -0.11 13.16
N VAL A 112 -1.34 -0.01 12.00
CA VAL A 112 -2.68 -0.54 11.76
C VAL A 112 -2.59 -2.06 11.63
N PRO A 113 -3.25 -2.85 12.49
CA PRO A 113 -3.12 -4.31 12.47
C PRO A 113 -3.55 -4.88 11.10
N ASN A 114 -3.03 -6.05 10.73
CA ASN A 114 -3.36 -6.78 9.48
C ASN A 114 -4.43 -7.88 9.64
N PHE A 115 -4.38 -8.60 10.78
CA PHE A 115 -5.28 -9.70 11.09
C PHE A 115 -5.42 -9.89 12.61
N SER A 116 -6.54 -10.46 13.01
CA SER A 116 -6.90 -10.79 14.39
C SER A 116 -5.78 -11.45 15.21
N ASN A 117 -5.62 -10.99 16.45
CA ASN A 117 -4.74 -11.53 17.49
C ASN A 117 -3.22 -11.58 17.23
N ARG A 118 -2.72 -11.12 16.08
CA ARG A 118 -1.27 -11.00 15.85
C ARG A 118 -0.84 -9.55 16.01
N SER A 119 -0.53 -9.14 17.24
CA SER A 119 0.03 -7.82 17.61
C SER A 119 1.36 -7.46 16.93
N ARG A 120 1.87 -8.29 16.01
CA ARG A 120 3.17 -8.16 15.35
C ARG A 120 3.09 -7.89 13.85
N GLN A 121 1.91 -7.93 13.24
CA GLN A 121 1.75 -7.67 11.81
C GLN A 121 0.83 -6.47 11.64
N CYS A 122 1.44 -5.31 11.46
CA CYS A 122 0.74 -4.05 11.29
C CYS A 122 1.34 -3.29 10.11
N ALA A 123 0.49 -2.63 9.32
CA ALA A 123 0.93 -1.58 8.41
C ALA A 123 1.55 -0.44 9.22
N ASP A 124 2.73 0.03 8.80
CA ASP A 124 3.46 1.05 9.53
C ASP A 124 2.70 2.39 9.53
N LEU A 125 2.28 2.88 8.36
CA LEU A 125 1.35 4.00 8.23
C LEU A 125 0.22 3.66 7.26
N VAL A 126 -0.96 4.18 7.55
CA VAL A 126 -2.11 4.16 6.66
C VAL A 126 -2.58 5.59 6.43
N GLY A 127 -2.82 5.93 5.16
CA GLY A 127 -3.33 7.23 4.75
C GLY A 127 -4.29 7.14 3.58
N LEU A 128 -4.67 8.31 3.06
CA LEU A 128 -5.45 8.47 1.84
C LEU A 128 -4.69 9.34 0.83
N SER A 129 -4.77 8.98 -0.44
CA SER A 129 -4.48 9.91 -1.53
C SER A 129 -5.56 10.97 -1.65
N ASP A 130 -5.28 12.04 -2.39
CA ASP A 130 -6.24 13.08 -2.80
C ASP A 130 -7.45 12.51 -3.58
N ALA A 131 -7.28 11.39 -4.28
CA ALA A 131 -8.36 10.66 -4.93
C ALA A 131 -9.18 9.77 -3.98
N GLY A 132 -8.77 9.65 -2.71
CA GLY A 132 -9.39 8.80 -1.69
C GLY A 132 -8.93 7.35 -1.69
N GLY A 133 -7.99 6.96 -2.55
CA GLY A 133 -7.40 5.62 -2.51
C GLY A 133 -6.66 5.37 -1.19
N VAL A 134 -6.86 4.18 -0.60
CA VAL A 134 -6.17 3.77 0.63
C VAL A 134 -4.68 3.56 0.34
N VAL A 135 -3.83 4.21 1.13
CA VAL A 135 -2.37 4.12 0.97
C VAL A 135 -1.75 3.48 2.19
N VAL A 136 -0.95 2.42 1.98
CA VAL A 136 -0.10 1.81 3.00
C VAL A 136 1.32 2.30 2.77
N PHE A 137 1.94 2.91 3.78
CA PHE A 137 3.39 3.15 3.77
C PHE A 137 4.08 2.09 4.61
N GLU A 138 5.04 1.41 3.99
CA GLU A 138 5.90 0.45 4.65
C GLU A 138 7.24 1.13 4.95
N CYS A 139 7.53 1.38 6.22
CA CYS A 139 8.61 2.25 6.67
C CYS A 139 9.86 1.44 7.01
N LYS A 140 11.02 1.79 6.42
CA LYS A 140 12.28 1.06 6.64
C LYS A 140 13.43 2.02 6.93
N LEU A 141 14.05 1.90 8.11
CA LEU A 141 15.16 2.75 8.55
C LEU A 141 16.50 2.09 8.20
N GLU A 142 16.77 0.94 8.81
CA GLU A 142 17.94 0.09 8.58
C GLU A 142 17.49 -1.36 8.76
N ASN A 143 16.98 -1.95 7.67
CA ASN A 143 16.33 -3.25 7.71
C ASN A 143 16.99 -4.20 6.71
N PRO A 144 17.25 -5.48 7.07
CA PRO A 144 17.81 -6.46 6.14
C PRO A 144 16.86 -6.88 5.01
N TYR A 145 15.55 -6.60 5.12
CA TYR A 145 14.56 -7.00 4.13
C TYR A 145 14.65 -6.15 2.86
N SER A 146 14.64 -6.84 1.71
CA SER A 146 14.67 -6.17 0.41
C SER A 146 13.44 -5.28 0.16
N PRO A 147 13.54 -4.26 -0.70
CA PRO A 147 12.38 -3.45 -1.09
C PRO A 147 11.20 -4.27 -1.59
N LEU A 148 11.44 -5.40 -2.27
CA LEU A 148 10.39 -6.33 -2.68
C LEU A 148 9.69 -6.99 -1.50
N THR A 149 10.45 -7.40 -0.48
CA THR A 149 9.86 -7.98 0.73
C THR A 149 8.93 -6.98 1.40
N SER A 150 9.39 -5.73 1.55
CA SER A 150 8.59 -4.64 2.12
C SER A 150 7.37 -4.30 1.25
N LEU A 151 7.51 -4.34 -0.07
CA LEU A 151 6.37 -4.18 -0.98
C LEU A 151 5.33 -5.30 -0.79
N ILE A 152 5.77 -6.56 -0.68
CA ILE A 152 4.87 -7.70 -0.47
C ILE A 152 4.17 -7.60 0.89
N GLU A 153 4.89 -7.19 1.94
CA GLU A 153 4.31 -6.91 3.26
C GLU A 153 3.21 -5.84 3.15
N GLY A 154 3.51 -4.71 2.51
CA GLY A 154 2.55 -3.63 2.28
C GLY A 154 1.35 -4.07 1.44
N LEU A 155 1.54 -4.92 0.42
CA LEU A 155 0.46 -5.46 -0.40
C LEU A 155 -0.42 -6.43 0.37
N ASP A 156 0.16 -7.26 1.25
CA ASP A 156 -0.62 -8.12 2.15
C ASP A 156 -1.49 -7.26 3.06
N TYR A 157 -0.92 -6.22 3.70
CA TYR A 157 -1.67 -5.26 4.51
C TYR A 157 -2.80 -4.58 3.73
N LEU A 158 -2.48 -4.04 2.56
CA LEU A 158 -3.44 -3.32 1.74
C LEU A 158 -4.57 -4.24 1.28
N SER A 159 -4.25 -5.46 0.84
CA SER A 159 -5.25 -6.43 0.38
C SER A 159 -6.28 -6.73 1.47
N CYS A 160 -5.85 -6.74 2.74
CA CYS A 160 -6.72 -7.00 3.87
C CYS A 160 -7.59 -5.79 4.22
N LEU A 161 -7.03 -4.57 4.14
CA LEU A 161 -7.76 -3.32 4.40
C LEU A 161 -8.83 -3.04 3.35
N VAL A 162 -8.56 -3.35 2.08
CA VAL A 162 -9.45 -3.03 0.95
C VAL A 162 -10.41 -4.17 0.58
N ALA A 163 -10.22 -5.37 1.14
CA ALA A 163 -11.17 -6.46 1.03
C ALA A 163 -12.43 -6.20 1.86
N GLU A 164 -13.60 -6.53 1.31
CA GLU A 164 -14.82 -6.55 2.11
C GLU A 164 -14.83 -7.78 3.04
N PRO A 165 -15.31 -7.62 4.29
CA PRO A 165 -16.03 -6.47 4.84
C PRO A 165 -15.17 -5.41 5.54
N ASN A 166 -13.84 -5.59 5.55
CA ASN A 166 -12.93 -4.73 6.31
C ASN A 166 -12.93 -3.31 5.77
N PHE A 167 -13.05 -3.15 4.46
CA PHE A 167 -13.16 -1.85 3.82
C PHE A 167 -14.42 -1.08 4.26
N GLY A 168 -15.58 -1.75 4.33
CA GLY A 168 -16.79 -1.16 4.91
C GLY A 168 -16.56 -0.62 6.32
N ARG A 169 -15.90 -1.41 7.17
CA ARG A 169 -15.53 -0.99 8.53
C ARG A 169 -14.55 0.19 8.54
N LEU A 170 -13.52 0.18 7.69
CA LEU A 170 -12.56 1.28 7.56
C LEU A 170 -13.27 2.60 7.20
N ARG A 171 -14.20 2.55 6.25
CA ARG A 171 -15.00 3.71 5.83
C ARG A 171 -15.85 4.25 6.98
N ASP A 172 -16.52 3.38 7.72
CA ASP A 172 -17.37 3.79 8.84
C ASP A 172 -16.53 4.38 9.99
N GLU A 173 -15.39 3.78 10.30
CA GLU A 173 -14.44 4.32 11.29
C GLU A 173 -13.84 5.66 10.83
N PHE A 174 -13.55 5.83 9.53
CA PHE A 174 -13.08 7.09 8.97
C PHE A 174 -14.12 8.20 9.12
N GLN A 175 -15.39 7.93 8.82
CA GLN A 175 -16.46 8.91 8.99
C GLN A 175 -16.59 9.36 10.44
N GLN A 176 -16.53 8.41 11.39
CA GLN A 176 -16.54 8.73 12.82
C GLN A 176 -15.33 9.55 13.25
N TRP A 177 -14.14 9.17 12.79
CA TRP A 177 -12.89 9.88 13.08
C TRP A 177 -12.91 11.32 12.53
N ARG A 178 -13.36 11.47 11.28
CA ARG A 178 -13.46 12.76 10.59
C ARG A 178 -14.50 13.70 11.22
N ALA A 179 -15.56 13.15 11.81
CA ALA A 179 -16.60 13.93 12.48
C ALA A 179 -16.22 14.38 13.90
N LYS A 180 -15.06 13.98 14.43
CA LYS A 180 -14.61 14.42 15.77
C LYS A 180 -14.41 15.93 15.80
N SER A 181 -14.90 16.56 16.87
CA SER A 181 -14.66 17.98 17.14
C SER A 181 -13.16 18.26 17.23
N GLY A 182 -12.68 19.27 16.51
CA GLY A 182 -11.27 19.66 16.50
C GLY A 182 -10.39 18.87 15.52
N GLN A 183 -10.96 17.94 14.74
CA GLN A 183 -10.22 17.28 13.67
C GLN A 183 -9.92 18.27 12.53
N LEU A 184 -8.63 18.52 12.28
CA LEU A 184 -8.20 19.33 11.14
C LEU A 184 -8.30 18.50 9.86
N ILE A 185 -9.09 18.98 8.90
CA ILE A 185 -9.15 18.42 7.55
C ILE A 185 -8.14 19.20 6.70
N PRO A 186 -7.11 18.55 6.12
CA PRO A 186 -6.14 19.24 5.30
C PRO A 186 -6.77 19.81 4.03
N GLN A 187 -6.26 20.97 3.58
CA GLN A 187 -6.72 21.59 2.34
C GLN A 187 -6.54 20.64 1.14
N GLY A 188 -7.60 20.48 0.34
CA GLY A 188 -7.68 19.55 -0.78
C GLY A 188 -8.23 18.17 -0.41
N PHE A 189 -8.52 17.91 0.86
CA PHE A 189 -9.09 16.64 1.35
C PHE A 189 -10.54 16.78 1.85
N GLU A 190 -11.19 17.91 1.60
CA GLU A 190 -12.53 18.24 2.09
C GLU A 190 -13.59 17.27 1.57
N ASP A 191 -13.49 16.80 0.34
CA ASP A 191 -14.46 15.84 -0.21
C ASP A 191 -13.91 14.40 -0.29
N VAL A 192 -12.72 14.19 0.30
CA VAL A 192 -12.05 12.90 0.25
C VAL A 192 -12.72 11.90 1.19
N THR A 193 -13.02 10.74 0.63
CA THR A 193 -13.56 9.57 1.32
C THR A 193 -12.78 8.33 0.88
N PRO A 194 -12.55 7.36 1.77
CA PRO A 194 -11.85 6.14 1.41
C PRO A 194 -12.50 5.44 0.22
N ARG A 195 -11.67 5.00 -0.73
CA ARG A 195 -12.00 4.17 -1.89
C ARG A 195 -11.07 2.97 -1.91
N SER A 196 -11.61 1.80 -2.16
CA SER A 196 -10.82 0.59 -2.36
C SER A 196 -10.12 0.58 -3.71
N SER A 197 -10.66 1.30 -4.70
CA SER A 197 -10.00 1.59 -5.97
C SER A 197 -8.90 2.64 -5.80
N ALA A 198 -7.93 2.62 -6.73
CA ALA A 198 -6.77 3.52 -6.71
C ALA A 198 -5.93 3.46 -5.43
N SER A 199 -5.98 2.32 -4.74
CA SER A 199 -5.17 2.06 -3.55
C SER A 199 -3.68 2.00 -3.90
N GLU A 200 -2.80 2.14 -2.91
CA GLU A 200 -1.37 2.23 -3.16
C GLU A 200 -0.53 1.66 -2.00
N VAL A 201 0.61 1.07 -2.35
CA VAL A 201 1.66 0.73 -1.40
C VAL A 201 2.88 1.57 -1.70
N ILE A 202 3.41 2.28 -0.70
CA ILE A 202 4.64 3.06 -0.81
C ILE A 202 5.66 2.45 0.16
N VAL A 203 6.74 1.89 -0.37
CA VAL A 203 7.90 1.54 0.46
C VAL A 203 8.65 2.84 0.73
N LEU A 204 8.61 3.29 1.98
CA LEU A 204 9.20 4.53 2.45
C LEU A 204 10.47 4.21 3.23
N GLY A 205 11.62 4.38 2.60
CA GLY A 205 12.91 3.97 3.16
C GLY A 205 13.85 5.13 3.43
N SER A 206 14.78 4.94 4.37
CA SER A 206 15.90 5.86 4.57
C SER A 206 16.95 5.71 3.44
N PRO A 207 17.86 6.68 3.26
CA PRO A 207 19.02 6.48 2.38
C PRO A 207 19.85 5.25 2.76
N ALA A 208 19.99 4.95 4.06
CA ALA A 208 20.72 3.79 4.56
C ALA A 208 20.02 2.48 4.22
N TYR A 209 18.68 2.45 4.22
CA TYR A 209 17.91 1.29 3.79
C TYR A 209 18.15 0.93 2.33
N TYR A 210 18.18 1.92 1.44
CA TYR A 210 18.38 1.67 0.01
C TYR A 210 19.84 1.48 -0.40
N ALA A 211 20.80 1.97 0.40
CA ALA A 211 22.22 1.96 0.07
C ALA A 211 22.78 0.56 -0.32
N PRO A 212 22.47 -0.54 0.39
CA PRO A 212 22.95 -1.87 0.02
C PRO A 212 22.45 -2.36 -1.34
N TYR A 213 21.27 -1.88 -1.77
CA TYR A 213 20.65 -2.35 -3.00
C TYR A 213 21.15 -1.57 -4.21
N ARG A 214 21.49 -0.27 -4.08
CA ARG A 214 21.96 0.60 -5.17
C ARG A 214 23.15 0.06 -5.96
N GLN A 215 24.03 -0.73 -5.33
CA GLN A 215 25.24 -1.29 -5.96
C GLN A 215 25.08 -2.75 -6.39
N SER A 216 23.89 -3.33 -6.18
CA SER A 216 23.59 -4.72 -6.51
C SER A 216 22.56 -4.78 -7.63
N ARG A 217 22.60 -5.85 -8.45
CA ARG A 217 21.49 -6.14 -9.40
C ARG A 217 20.13 -6.34 -8.71
N ARG A 218 20.10 -6.44 -7.37
CA ARG A 218 18.88 -6.47 -6.54
C ARG A 218 18.32 -5.07 -6.26
N GLY A 219 18.99 -4.00 -6.65
CA GLY A 219 18.52 -2.62 -6.54
C GLY A 219 18.01 -2.01 -7.84
N GLU A 220 18.15 -2.72 -8.95
CA GLU A 220 17.77 -2.24 -10.29
C GLU A 220 16.31 -2.59 -10.59
N GLY A 221 15.59 -1.70 -11.28
CA GLY A 221 14.23 -1.95 -11.78
C GLY A 221 13.08 -1.63 -10.80
N TRP A 222 13.34 -1.08 -9.61
CA TRP A 222 12.26 -0.67 -8.69
C TRP A 222 11.44 0.51 -9.24
N GLY A 223 12.11 1.49 -9.85
CA GLY A 223 11.46 2.60 -10.56
C GLY A 223 10.68 2.12 -11.78
N ASP A 224 11.20 1.12 -12.50
CA ASP A 224 10.51 0.49 -13.63
C ASP A 224 9.25 -0.26 -13.18
N LEU A 225 9.33 -1.03 -12.09
CA LEU A 225 8.17 -1.69 -11.50
C LEU A 225 7.09 -0.67 -11.11
N ALA A 226 7.46 0.42 -10.44
CA ALA A 226 6.53 1.49 -10.09
C ALA A 226 5.88 2.11 -11.33
N THR A 227 6.68 2.43 -12.35
CA THR A 227 6.21 3.00 -13.63
C THR A 227 5.25 2.06 -14.37
N LEU A 228 5.49 0.74 -14.30
CA LEU A 228 4.59 -0.24 -14.90
C LEU A 228 3.24 -0.31 -14.19
N CYS A 229 3.23 -0.20 -12.85
CA CYS A 229 2.00 -0.18 -12.06
C CYS A 229 1.10 1.01 -12.38
N GLU A 230 1.67 2.18 -12.71
CA GLU A 230 0.89 3.39 -13.02
C GLU A 230 -0.04 3.23 -14.24
N ARG A 231 0.29 2.32 -15.16
CA ARG A 231 -0.43 2.15 -16.42
C ARG A 231 -1.73 1.35 -16.28
N TRP A 232 -2.01 0.80 -15.11
CA TRP A 232 -3.12 -0.13 -14.92
C TRP A 232 -4.30 0.52 -14.19
N GLN A 233 -5.48 0.41 -14.80
CA GLN A 233 -6.74 0.77 -14.17
C GLN A 233 -7.13 -0.34 -13.17
N ASP A 234 -7.66 0.07 -12.01
CA ASP A 234 -8.19 -0.81 -10.97
C ASP A 234 -7.19 -1.73 -10.24
N GLN A 235 -5.91 -1.37 -10.22
CA GLN A 235 -4.87 -2.09 -9.47
C GLN A 235 -4.21 -1.20 -8.41
N PRO A 236 -3.64 -1.79 -7.34
CA PRO A 236 -2.88 -1.01 -6.39
C PRO A 236 -1.63 -0.44 -7.07
N LYS A 237 -1.43 0.87 -6.93
CA LYS A 237 -0.17 1.52 -7.31
C LYS A 237 0.94 1.06 -6.36
N MET A 238 2.16 1.09 -6.86
CA MET A 238 3.34 0.71 -6.09
C MET A 238 4.38 1.81 -6.25
N GLY A 239 4.91 2.31 -5.14
CA GLY A 239 5.88 3.39 -5.13
C GLY A 239 7.04 3.10 -4.18
N PHE A 240 8.20 3.69 -4.49
CA PHE A 240 9.39 3.64 -3.64
C PHE A 240 9.87 5.06 -3.40
N ALA A 241 10.05 5.44 -2.14
CA ALA A 241 10.36 6.81 -1.76
C ALA A 241 11.45 6.86 -0.69
N VAL A 242 12.29 7.89 -0.77
CA VAL A 242 13.37 8.16 0.17
C VAL A 242 12.96 9.28 1.12
N THR A 243 13.04 9.02 2.42
CA THR A 243 12.80 9.99 3.49
C THR A 243 13.94 9.96 4.51
N ASP A 244 14.15 11.05 5.22
CA ASP A 244 15.03 11.11 6.40
C ASP A 244 14.28 10.75 7.70
N PHE A 245 12.96 10.50 7.63
CA PHE A 245 12.04 10.33 8.76
C PHE A 245 11.99 11.55 9.73
N GLN A 246 12.57 12.68 9.32
CA GLN A 246 12.62 13.94 10.06
C GLN A 246 11.86 15.05 9.34
N SER A 247 11.61 14.90 8.05
CA SER A 247 10.88 15.82 7.19
C SER A 247 9.48 15.29 6.91
N THR A 248 8.51 16.19 6.71
CA THR A 248 7.13 15.85 6.28
C THR A 248 7.02 15.58 4.78
N SER A 249 8.16 15.37 4.12
CA SER A 249 8.29 15.12 2.70
C SER A 249 9.31 14.02 2.38
N ALA A 250 9.12 13.36 1.25
CA ALA A 250 10.03 12.40 0.65
C ALA A 250 10.19 12.66 -0.85
N ALA A 251 11.25 12.08 -1.42
CA ALA A 251 11.46 12.06 -2.86
C ALA A 251 11.19 10.65 -3.41
N TRP A 252 10.56 10.55 -4.58
CA TRP A 252 10.48 9.29 -5.31
C TRP A 252 11.90 8.79 -5.64
N ILE A 253 12.10 7.47 -5.58
CA ILE A 253 13.28 6.87 -6.21
C ILE A 253 13.06 6.98 -7.71
N ALA A 254 13.85 7.84 -8.36
CA ALA A 254 13.86 7.96 -9.81
C ALA A 254 14.18 6.60 -10.45
N SER A 255 13.48 6.30 -11.55
CA SER A 255 13.88 5.27 -12.51
C SER A 255 15.19 5.63 -13.19
#